data_AF-A0A2E8VSP0-F1
#
_entry.id   AF-A0A2E8VSP0-F1
#
_cell.length_a   1.000
_cell.length_b   1.000
_cell.length_c   1.000
_cell.angle_alpha   90.00
_cell.angle_beta   90.00
_cell.angle_gamma   90.00
#
_symmetry.space_group_name_H-M   'P 1'
#
loop_
_entity.id
_entity.type
_entity.pdbx_description
1 polymer ?
#
loop_
_entity_poly.entity_id
_entity_poly.type
_entity_poly.pdbx_seq_one_letter_code
_entity_poly.pdbx_strand_id
1 'polypeptide(L)'
;MCVIGEWTVRPELDRLEKGAETRHIVPRATDMLVYMAERQGQLVTNEELLDAFWRGAISGDNAVHKTVAGLRRALGDDPSQPSYIQTHPKRGYRLIAPARPAAAAPRTAPVATSHIVGVLPFVALEDGNTELHSFALGLAEELVSWLGEAGLYRCSQERSPLASQHRTGIPLHWDRK
;
A
#
# COMPACT_ATOMS: atom_id res chain seq x y z
N MET A 1 7.81 2.41 17.58
CA MET A 1 6.97 1.61 18.50
C MET A 1 5.80 2.44 19.07
N CYS A 2 4.59 1.88 19.15
CA CYS A 2 3.48 2.42 19.95
C CYS A 2 2.69 1.27 20.58
N VAL A 3 1.99 1.52 21.69
CA VAL A 3 1.17 0.51 22.38
C VAL A 3 -0.30 0.86 22.19
N ILE A 4 -1.12 -0.11 21.76
CA ILE A 4 -2.55 0.05 21.55
C ILE A 4 -3.27 -1.10 22.25
N GLY A 5 -3.92 -0.81 23.37
CA GLY A 5 -4.47 -1.84 24.25
C GLY A 5 -3.38 -2.82 24.71
N GLU A 6 -3.52 -4.07 24.32
CA GLU A 6 -2.56 -5.15 24.64
C GLU A 6 -1.51 -5.39 23.54
N TRP A 7 -1.66 -4.72 22.39
CA TRP A 7 -0.78 -4.89 21.24
C TRP A 7 0.34 -3.84 21.22
N THR A 8 1.56 -4.28 20.97
CA THR A 8 2.70 -3.41 20.66
C THR A 8 2.88 -3.37 19.14
N VAL A 9 2.75 -2.19 18.55
CA VAL A 9 2.96 -1.96 17.13
C VAL A 9 4.42 -1.61 16.87
N ARG A 10 5.05 -2.35 15.95
CA ARG A 10 6.39 -2.13 15.41
C ARG A 10 6.26 -1.58 13.98
N PRO A 11 6.14 -0.26 13.78
CA PRO A 11 6.01 0.32 12.44
C PRO A 11 7.22 0.03 11.56
N GLU A 12 8.42 0.00 12.14
CA GLU A 12 9.66 -0.38 11.47
C GLU A 12 9.68 -1.81 10.90
N LEU A 13 8.79 -2.70 11.36
CA LEU A 13 8.76 -4.13 10.98
C LEU A 13 7.38 -4.58 10.46
N ASP A 14 6.40 -3.67 10.39
CA ASP A 14 5.01 -3.96 10.04
C ASP A 14 4.41 -5.14 10.82
N ARG A 15 4.57 -5.08 12.15
CA ARG A 15 4.18 -6.16 13.07
C ARG A 15 3.39 -5.66 14.28
N LEU A 16 2.48 -6.53 14.73
CA LEU A 16 1.79 -6.46 16.01
C LEU A 16 2.31 -7.56 16.92
N GLU A 17 2.68 -7.20 18.13
CA GLU A 17 3.22 -8.11 19.15
C GLU A 17 2.31 -8.09 20.39
N LYS A 18 1.85 -9.25 20.86
CA LYS A 18 1.11 -9.42 22.12
C LYS A 18 1.65 -10.65 22.86
N GLY A 19 2.47 -10.44 23.88
CA GLY A 19 3.14 -11.53 24.58
C GLY A 19 4.05 -12.32 23.64
N ALA A 20 3.76 -13.60 23.42
CA ALA A 20 4.46 -14.46 22.46
C ALA A 20 3.84 -14.44 21.05
N GLU A 21 2.68 -13.82 20.88
CA GLU A 21 1.99 -13.75 19.60
C GLU A 21 2.54 -12.60 18.76
N THR A 22 2.93 -12.90 17.51
CA THR A 22 3.36 -11.91 16.52
C THR A 22 2.52 -12.05 15.27
N ARG A 23 1.96 -10.94 14.79
CA ARG A 23 1.16 -10.89 13.56
C ARG A 23 1.74 -9.87 12.60
N HIS A 24 1.92 -10.29 11.35
CA HIS A 24 2.28 -9.37 10.27
C HIS A 24 1.06 -8.58 9.81
N ILE A 25 1.27 -7.30 9.53
CA ILE A 25 0.25 -6.40 8.99
C ILE A 25 0.78 -5.73 7.72
N VAL A 26 -0.13 -5.31 6.86
CA VAL A 26 0.24 -4.61 5.63
C VAL A 26 0.80 -3.23 6.01
N PRO A 27 1.86 -2.73 5.36
CA PRO A 27 2.52 -1.50 5.83
C PRO A 27 1.60 -0.29 5.89
N ARG A 28 0.73 -0.12 4.88
CA ARG A 28 -0.29 0.94 4.90
C ARG A 28 -1.26 0.81 6.08
N ALA A 29 -1.60 -0.42 6.48
CA ALA A 29 -2.44 -0.65 7.65
C ALA A 29 -1.68 -0.27 8.94
N THR A 30 -0.38 -0.57 9.02
CA THR A 30 0.49 -0.13 10.11
C THR A 30 0.50 1.39 10.25
N ASP A 31 0.75 2.10 9.14
CA ASP A 31 0.79 3.56 9.11
C ASP A 31 -0.54 4.16 9.54
N MET A 32 -1.65 3.61 9.02
CA MET A 32 -3.00 4.03 9.39
C MET A 32 -3.28 3.82 10.88
N LEU A 33 -2.86 2.68 11.44
CA LEU A 33 -3.04 2.39 12.86
C LEU A 33 -2.23 3.35 13.74
N VAL A 34 -0.98 3.66 13.36
CA VAL A 34 -0.14 4.65 14.05
C VAL A 34 -0.77 6.04 13.97
N TYR A 35 -1.26 6.44 12.80
CA TYR A 35 -1.91 7.75 12.60
C TYR A 35 -3.17 7.90 13.45
N MET A 36 -3.97 6.84 13.57
CA MET A 36 -5.13 6.82 14.46
C MET A 36 -4.73 6.78 15.95
N ALA A 37 -3.61 6.14 16.30
CA ALA A 37 -3.08 6.11 17.66
C ALA A 37 -2.59 7.47 18.15
N GLU A 38 -1.98 8.27 17.26
CA GLU A 38 -1.64 9.67 17.55
C GLU A 38 -2.87 10.56 17.79
N ARG A 39 -4.03 10.15 17.26
CA ARG A 39 -5.34 10.82 17.37
C ARG A 39 -6.33 10.01 18.20
N GLN A 40 -5.84 9.31 19.22
CA GLN A 40 -6.67 8.41 20.03
C GLN A 40 -7.96 9.12 20.50
N GLY A 41 -9.10 8.47 20.32
CA GLY A 41 -10.42 9.00 20.70
C GLY A 41 -11.00 10.05 19.73
N GLN A 42 -10.24 10.54 18.76
CA GLN A 42 -10.74 11.45 17.73
C GLN A 42 -11.38 10.68 16.58
N LEU A 43 -12.34 11.31 15.91
CA LEU A 43 -12.90 10.77 14.68
C LEU A 43 -11.97 11.15 13.52
N VAL A 44 -11.42 10.15 12.85
CA VAL A 44 -10.67 10.32 11.60
C VAL A 44 -11.62 10.04 10.45
N THR A 45 -11.77 10.99 9.53
CA THR A 45 -12.74 10.87 8.44
C THR A 45 -12.23 9.98 7.31
N ASN A 46 -13.15 9.42 6.50
CA ASN A 46 -12.75 8.68 5.29
C ASN A 46 -11.92 9.56 4.35
N GLU A 47 -12.30 10.82 4.18
CA GLU A 47 -11.56 11.79 3.35
C GLU A 47 -10.15 12.03 3.88
N GLU A 48 -9.99 12.22 5.20
CA GLU A 48 -8.66 12.36 5.82
C GLU A 48 -7.79 11.12 5.64
N LEU A 49 -8.38 9.92 5.72
CA LEU A 49 -7.65 8.67 5.52
C LEU A 49 -7.24 8.48 4.06
N LEU A 50 -8.15 8.77 3.13
CA LEU A 50 -7.86 8.74 1.70
C LEU A 50 -6.78 9.74 1.33
N ASP A 51 -6.88 10.96 1.84
CA ASP A 51 -5.89 12.01 1.60
C ASP A 51 -4.57 11.75 2.34
N ALA A 52 -4.54 11.02 3.45
CA ALA A 52 -3.28 10.69 4.12
C ALA A 52 -2.51 9.58 3.41
N PHE A 53 -3.18 8.50 2.98
CA PHE A 53 -2.50 7.26 2.56
C PHE A 53 -2.68 6.88 1.08
N TRP A 54 -3.62 7.49 0.38
CA TRP A 54 -3.95 7.17 -1.01
C TRP A 54 -3.75 8.36 -1.97
N ARG A 55 -2.96 9.38 -1.60
CA ARG A 55 -2.71 10.55 -2.48
C ARG A 55 -2.30 10.14 -3.88
N GLY A 56 -3.10 10.57 -4.86
CA GLY A 56 -2.88 10.33 -6.28
C GLY A 56 -3.29 8.95 -6.79
N ALA A 57 -3.78 8.03 -5.95
CA ALA A 57 -4.37 6.77 -6.42
C ALA A 57 -5.87 6.94 -6.62
N ILE A 58 -6.44 6.32 -7.67
CA ILE A 58 -7.90 6.26 -7.87
C ILE A 58 -8.46 5.22 -6.88
N SER A 59 -8.55 5.60 -5.61
CA SER A 59 -9.04 4.75 -4.53
C SER A 59 -10.19 5.48 -3.84
N GLY A 60 -11.35 4.84 -3.79
CA GLY A 60 -12.50 5.33 -3.02
C GLY A 60 -12.58 4.69 -1.64
N ASP A 61 -13.66 5.00 -0.91
CA ASP A 61 -13.93 4.52 0.46
C ASP A 61 -13.74 3.01 0.65
N ASN A 62 -13.95 2.19 -0.39
CA ASN A 62 -13.73 0.76 -0.34
C ASN A 62 -12.29 0.37 0.05
N ALA A 63 -11.29 1.16 -0.34
CA ALA A 63 -9.89 0.91 0.03
C ALA A 63 -9.66 1.11 1.54
N VAL A 64 -10.27 2.15 2.10
CA VAL A 64 -10.26 2.40 3.55
C VAL A 64 -10.96 1.26 4.27
N HIS A 65 -12.15 0.87 3.80
CA HIS A 65 -12.93 -0.23 4.38
C HIS A 65 -12.16 -1.55 4.41
N LYS A 66 -11.48 -1.93 3.31
CA LYS A 66 -10.64 -3.14 3.24
C LYS A 66 -9.47 -3.07 4.22
N THR A 67 -8.80 -1.92 4.31
CA THR A 67 -7.67 -1.72 5.22
C THR A 67 -8.10 -1.84 6.68
N VAL A 68 -9.22 -1.21 7.05
CA VAL A 68 -9.80 -1.33 8.39
C VAL A 68 -10.25 -2.77 8.70
N ALA A 69 -10.84 -3.47 7.73
CA ALA A 69 -11.20 -4.88 7.91
C ALA A 69 -9.96 -5.77 8.16
N GLY A 70 -8.86 -5.50 7.46
CA GLY A 70 -7.56 -6.14 7.70
C GLY A 70 -7.02 -5.84 9.10
N LEU A 71 -7.07 -4.58 9.53
CA LEU A 71 -6.68 -4.17 10.89
C LEU A 71 -7.49 -4.88 11.96
N ARG A 72 -8.82 -4.96 11.80
CA ARG A 72 -9.68 -5.67 12.75
C ARG A 72 -9.31 -7.14 12.88
N ARG A 73 -9.08 -7.83 11.76
CA ARG A 73 -8.63 -9.23 11.80
C ARG A 73 -7.28 -9.37 12.51
N ALA A 74 -6.35 -8.46 12.23
CA ALA A 74 -5.03 -8.47 12.84
C ALA A 74 -5.10 -8.21 14.36
N LEU A 75 -5.99 -7.33 14.81
CA LEU A 75 -6.20 -7.00 16.23
C LEU A 75 -7.12 -8.01 16.95
N GLY A 76 -7.85 -8.84 16.21
CA GLY A 76 -8.90 -9.70 16.76
C GLY A 76 -10.15 -8.92 17.20
N ASP A 77 -10.44 -7.79 16.55
CA ASP A 77 -11.53 -6.87 16.88
C ASP A 77 -12.84 -7.27 16.18
N ASP A 78 -13.97 -7.25 16.92
CA ASP A 78 -15.30 -7.53 16.38
C ASP A 78 -16.00 -6.21 15.98
N PRO A 79 -16.48 -6.06 14.73
CA PRO A 79 -17.21 -4.87 14.30
C PRO A 79 -18.53 -4.62 15.06
N SER A 80 -19.18 -5.66 15.61
CA SER A 80 -20.43 -5.56 16.35
C SER A 80 -20.22 -5.11 17.79
N GLN A 81 -19.05 -5.42 18.36
CA GLN A 81 -18.62 -5.01 19.69
C GLN A 81 -17.16 -4.50 19.63
N PRO A 82 -16.94 -3.31 19.01
CA PRO A 82 -15.60 -2.82 18.78
C PRO A 82 -14.91 -2.56 20.12
N SER A 83 -13.73 -3.15 20.30
CA SER A 83 -12.82 -2.91 21.42
C SER A 83 -11.64 -2.02 21.01
N TYR A 84 -11.29 -2.04 19.72
CA TYR A 84 -10.18 -1.26 19.16
C TYR A 84 -10.66 -0.15 18.23
N ILE A 85 -11.38 -0.49 17.17
CA ILE A 85 -11.74 0.46 16.10
C ILE A 85 -13.26 0.58 16.03
N GLN A 86 -13.78 1.73 16.44
CA GLN A 86 -15.19 2.08 16.30
C GLN A 86 -15.47 2.66 14.91
N THR A 87 -16.48 2.11 14.21
CA THR A 87 -16.98 2.68 12.95
C THR A 87 -18.03 3.74 13.24
N HIS A 88 -17.87 4.92 12.64
CA HIS A 88 -18.94 5.91 12.51
C HIS A 88 -19.46 5.90 11.07
N PRO A 89 -20.66 5.32 10.81
CA PRO A 89 -21.20 5.17 9.47
C PRO A 89 -21.19 6.50 8.69
N LYS A 90 -20.74 6.44 7.44
CA LYS A 90 -20.64 7.58 6.50
C LYS A 90 -19.72 8.74 6.94
N ARG A 91 -18.98 8.59 8.04
CA ARG A 91 -18.07 9.63 8.54
C ARG A 91 -16.63 9.15 8.59
N GLY A 92 -16.39 7.96 9.15
CA GLY A 92 -15.05 7.40 9.25
C GLY A 92 -14.89 6.51 10.49
N TYR A 93 -13.72 6.60 11.12
CA TYR A 93 -13.29 5.65 12.14
C TYR A 93 -12.68 6.35 13.34
N ARG A 94 -12.82 5.71 14.51
CA ARG A 94 -12.25 6.19 15.76
C ARG A 94 -11.51 5.05 16.45
N LEU A 95 -10.27 5.31 16.86
CA LEU A 95 -9.56 4.39 17.73
C LEU A 95 -10.01 4.63 19.17
N ILE A 96 -10.69 3.64 19.76
CA ILE A 96 -11.21 3.69 21.13
C ILE A 96 -10.28 3.01 22.14
N ALA A 97 -9.44 2.09 21.68
CA ALA A 97 -8.45 1.45 22.53
C ALA A 97 -7.46 2.49 23.10
N PRO A 98 -7.00 2.31 24.36
CA PRO A 98 -5.97 3.14 24.95
C PRO A 98 -4.70 3.03 24.11
N ALA A 99 -4.25 4.15 23.55
CA ALA A 99 -3.06 4.21 22.73
C ALA A 99 -2.02 5.05 23.45
N ARG A 100 -0.86 4.45 23.73
CA ARG A 100 0.32 5.16 24.18
C ARG A 100 1.27 5.25 22.99
N PRO A 101 1.33 6.38 22.26
CA PRO A 101 2.44 6.60 21.37
C PRO A 101 3.71 6.50 22.23
N ALA A 102 4.68 5.67 21.83
CA ALA A 102 5.97 5.76 22.50
C ALA A 102 6.46 7.18 22.24
N ALA A 103 6.76 7.90 23.32
CA ALA A 103 7.21 9.27 23.28
C ALA A 103 8.34 9.37 22.25
N ALA A 104 7.98 9.85 21.06
CA ALA A 104 8.90 10.09 19.99
C ALA A 104 8.88 11.59 19.81
N ALA A 105 10.05 12.19 19.99
CA ALA A 105 10.36 13.52 19.49
C ALA A 105 9.69 13.73 18.12
N PRO A 106 9.20 14.95 17.84
CA PRO A 106 8.36 15.25 16.69
C PRO A 106 8.96 14.62 15.43
N ARG A 107 8.38 13.50 15.00
CA ARG A 107 8.69 12.92 13.70
C ARG A 107 7.97 13.80 12.72
N THR A 108 8.74 14.70 12.10
CA THR A 108 8.42 15.28 10.81
C THR A 108 7.84 14.19 9.92
N ALA A 109 6.66 14.48 9.36
CA ALA A 109 5.90 13.57 8.51
C ALA A 109 6.84 12.82 7.54
N PRO A 110 6.69 11.49 7.38
CA PRO A 110 7.45 10.79 6.37
C PRO A 110 7.09 11.39 5.01
N VAL A 111 8.08 12.01 4.37
CA VAL A 111 8.04 12.28 2.94
C VAL A 111 7.75 10.94 2.29
N ALA A 112 6.59 10.83 1.64
CA ALA A 112 6.22 9.65 0.87
C ALA A 112 7.29 9.42 -0.20
N THR A 113 8.28 8.57 0.08
CA THR A 113 9.09 7.95 -0.96
C THR A 113 8.19 6.99 -1.69
N SER A 114 7.49 7.55 -2.68
CA SER A 114 6.74 6.83 -3.68
C SER A 114 7.74 5.98 -4.47
N HIS A 115 7.96 4.74 -4.06
CA HIS A 115 8.77 3.79 -4.81
C HIS A 115 7.95 3.36 -6.02
N ILE A 116 8.33 3.88 -7.19
CA ILE A 116 7.77 3.46 -8.47
C ILE A 116 8.52 2.18 -8.88
N VAL A 117 7.81 1.07 -8.96
CA VAL A 117 8.34 -0.18 -9.53
C VAL A 117 7.83 -0.28 -10.96
N GLY A 118 8.72 -0.14 -11.93
CA GLY A 118 8.42 -0.43 -13.33
C GLY A 118 8.47 -1.94 -13.54
N VAL A 119 7.33 -2.56 -13.84
CA VAL A 119 7.27 -3.94 -14.31
C VAL A 119 7.41 -3.89 -15.83
N LEU A 120 8.61 -4.11 -16.34
CA LEU A 120 8.84 -4.22 -17.77
C LEU A 120 8.32 -5.56 -18.28
N PRO A 121 7.68 -5.61 -19.47
CA PRO A 121 7.28 -6.87 -20.07
C PRO A 121 8.53 -7.74 -20.26
N PHE A 122 8.41 -9.00 -19.85
CA PHE A 122 9.47 -10.00 -20.02
C PHE A 122 9.74 -10.18 -21.51
N VAL A 123 10.94 -9.83 -21.97
CA VAL A 123 11.37 -10.14 -23.34
C VAL A 123 12.07 -11.50 -23.31
N ALA A 124 11.54 -12.48 -24.04
CA ALA A 124 12.22 -13.74 -24.25
C ALA A 124 13.55 -13.48 -25.00
N LEU A 125 14.67 -13.76 -24.34
CA LEU A 125 16.00 -13.71 -24.96
C LEU A 125 16.21 -15.04 -25.73
N GLU A 126 15.75 -15.05 -26.99
CA GLU A 126 15.99 -16.07 -28.05
C GLU A 126 15.38 -17.48 -27.77
N ASP A 127 14.77 -18.24 -28.69
CA ASP A 127 14.63 -18.21 -30.14
C ASP A 127 13.22 -18.67 -30.56
N GLY A 128 12.63 -17.98 -31.55
CA GLY A 128 11.78 -18.59 -32.59
C GLY A 128 10.46 -19.30 -32.24
N ASN A 129 9.96 -19.34 -31.00
CA ASN A 129 8.70 -20.01 -30.71
C ASN A 129 7.57 -19.03 -30.33
N THR A 130 6.65 -18.79 -31.28
CA THR A 130 5.49 -17.88 -31.18
C THR A 130 4.55 -18.22 -30.02
N GLU A 131 4.58 -19.44 -29.49
CA GLU A 131 3.70 -19.87 -28.39
C GLU A 131 4.09 -19.33 -27.00
N LEU A 132 5.36 -18.96 -26.78
CA LEU A 132 5.83 -18.51 -25.45
C LEU A 132 5.53 -17.03 -25.16
N HIS A 133 5.23 -16.22 -26.18
CA HIS A 133 4.89 -14.80 -26.01
C HIS A 133 3.55 -14.61 -25.29
N SER A 134 2.55 -15.45 -25.61
CA SER A 134 1.23 -15.41 -24.99
C SER A 134 1.26 -15.86 -23.53
N PHE A 135 2.14 -16.83 -23.21
CA PHE A 135 2.33 -17.31 -21.85
C PHE A 135 3.01 -16.27 -20.95
N ALA A 136 4.03 -15.57 -21.46
CA ALA A 136 4.70 -14.50 -20.73
C ALA A 136 3.79 -13.29 -20.44
N LEU A 137 2.85 -12.98 -21.36
CA LEU A 137 1.86 -11.91 -21.14
C LEU A 137 0.88 -12.27 -20.01
N GLY A 138 0.44 -13.53 -19.92
CA GLY A 138 -0.48 -13.97 -18.87
C GLY A 138 0.14 -13.93 -17.46
N LEU A 139 1.43 -14.28 -17.34
CA LEU A 139 2.15 -14.17 -16.06
C LEU A 139 2.37 -12.73 -15.62
N ALA A 140 2.60 -11.81 -16.57
CA ALA A 140 2.68 -10.38 -16.26
C ALA A 140 1.34 -9.83 -15.77
N GLU A 141 0.21 -10.25 -16.36
CA GLU A 141 -1.12 -9.85 -15.91
C GLU A 141 -1.43 -10.36 -14.50
N GLU A 142 -1.08 -11.62 -14.19
CA GLU A 142 -1.30 -12.19 -12.86
C GLU A 142 -0.45 -11.49 -11.79
N LEU A 143 0.81 -11.16 -12.10
CA LEU A 143 1.70 -10.42 -11.20
C LEU A 143 1.26 -8.98 -10.96
N VAL A 144 0.75 -8.28 -11.99
CA VAL A 144 0.19 -6.92 -11.87
C VAL A 144 -1.02 -6.92 -10.94
N SER A 145 -1.91 -7.91 -11.09
CA SER A 145 -3.07 -8.06 -10.22
C SER A 145 -2.63 -8.31 -8.76
N TRP A 146 -1.67 -9.22 -8.57
CA TRP A 146 -1.19 -9.60 -7.25
C TRP A 146 -0.48 -8.44 -6.53
N LEU A 147 0.33 -7.66 -7.25
CA LEU A 147 1.02 -6.48 -6.71
C LEU A 147 0.05 -5.32 -6.41
N GLY A 148 -1.04 -5.19 -7.17
CA GLY A 148 -2.11 -4.24 -6.89
C GLY A 148 -2.89 -4.59 -5.61
N GLU A 149 -3.12 -5.88 -5.36
CA GLU A 149 -3.83 -6.38 -4.17
C GLU A 149 -2.99 -6.29 -2.88
N ALA A 150 -1.66 -6.44 -2.99
CA ALA A 150 -0.74 -6.28 -1.88
C ALA A 150 -0.67 -4.82 -1.33
N GLY A 151 -1.22 -3.85 -2.06
CA GLY A 151 -1.39 -2.47 -1.61
C GLY A 151 -0.10 -1.64 -1.46
N LEU A 152 1.06 -2.24 -1.78
CA LEU A 152 2.38 -1.63 -1.62
C LEU A 152 2.89 -0.90 -2.87
N TYR A 153 2.27 -1.11 -4.03
CA TYR A 153 2.76 -0.58 -5.31
C TYR A 153 1.64 0.01 -6.16
N ARG A 154 1.95 1.07 -6.91
CA ARG A 154 1.06 1.68 -7.89
C ARG A 154 1.38 1.07 -9.26
N CYS A 155 0.52 0.17 -9.74
CA CYS A 155 0.70 -0.46 -11.04
C CYS A 155 -0.09 0.30 -12.12
N SER A 156 0.56 0.70 -13.21
CA SER A 156 -0.07 1.34 -14.37
C SER A 156 0.17 0.46 -15.59
N GLN A 157 -0.89 0.07 -16.29
CA GLN A 157 -0.75 -0.53 -17.61
C GLN A 157 -0.45 0.59 -18.61
N GLU A 158 0.71 0.54 -19.27
CA GLU A 158 0.96 1.35 -20.45
C GLU A 158 0.02 0.89 -21.58
N ARG A 159 -1.19 1.45 -21.65
CA ARG A 159 -1.93 1.57 -22.90
C ARG A 159 -1.80 3.01 -23.41
N SER A 160 -0.61 3.39 -23.87
CA SER A 160 -0.44 4.61 -24.65
C SER A 160 -0.06 4.26 -26.10
N PRO A 161 -0.84 4.70 -27.11
CA PRO A 161 -0.58 4.45 -28.52
C PRO A 161 0.47 5.39 -29.14
N LEU A 162 1.41 5.93 -28.34
CA LEU A 162 2.37 6.95 -28.76
C LEU A 162 3.70 6.40 -29.32
N ALA A 163 3.79 5.09 -29.56
CA ALA A 163 4.98 4.45 -30.13
C ALA A 163 4.96 4.32 -31.67
N SER A 164 4.08 5.03 -32.37
CA SER A 164 3.93 4.94 -33.84
C SER A 164 4.02 6.28 -34.57
N GLN A 165 4.98 7.13 -34.21
CA GLN A 165 5.48 8.15 -35.12
C GLN A 165 6.76 8.76 -34.56
N HIS A 166 7.90 8.27 -35.05
CA HIS A 166 9.08 9.05 -35.46
C HIS A 166 10.21 8.07 -35.76
N ARG A 167 10.05 7.34 -36.87
CA ARG A 167 11.16 6.69 -37.57
C ARG A 167 11.48 7.55 -38.79
N THR A 168 12.32 8.56 -38.62
CA THR A 168 13.05 9.21 -39.73
C THR A 168 14.31 9.92 -39.25
N GLY A 169 15.43 9.21 -39.37
CA GLY A 169 16.69 9.68 -39.94
C GLY A 169 17.50 10.77 -39.24
N ILE A 170 18.54 10.38 -38.49
CA ILE A 170 19.84 11.07 -38.45
C ILE A 170 20.95 9.99 -38.29
N PRO A 171 21.98 9.93 -39.14
CA PRO A 171 23.06 8.95 -39.02
C PRO A 171 24.10 9.45 -38.00
N LEU A 172 24.38 8.66 -36.97
CA LEU A 172 25.53 8.91 -36.09
C LEU A 172 26.73 8.12 -36.64
N HIS A 173 27.63 8.85 -37.28
CA HIS A 173 29.00 8.43 -37.53
C HIS A 173 29.75 8.41 -36.19
N TRP A 174 30.23 7.25 -35.74
CA TRP A 174 31.10 7.15 -34.57
C TRP A 174 32.54 6.96 -35.03
N ASP A 175 33.31 8.03 -34.97
CA ASP A 175 34.76 8.02 -35.13
C ASP A 175 35.42 7.36 -33.92
N ARG A 176 36.28 6.37 -34.15
CA ARG A 176 37.34 6.02 -33.20
C ARG A 176 38.50 5.28 -33.88
N LYS A 177 39.56 6.06 -34.13
CA LYS A 177 40.99 5.70 -34.36
C LYS A 177 41.36 4.81 -35.55
#